data_AF-A0A935QH06-F1
#
_entry.id   AF-A0A935QH06-F1
#
_cell.length_a   1.000
_cell.length_b   1.000
_cell.length_c   1.000
_cell.angle_alpha   90.00
_cell.angle_beta   90.00
_cell.angle_gamma   90.00
#
_symmetry.space_group_name_H-M   'P 1'
#
loop_
_entity.id
_entity.type
_entity.pdbx_description
1 polymer ?
#
loop_
_entity_poly.entity_id
_entity_poly.type
_entity_poly.pdbx_seq_one_letter_code
_entity_poly.pdbx_strand_id
1 'polypeptide(L)' 'MPRTVQIRDLDDQVYEALARRGAEVGLSVPEYLRKEAERLAARPTVAEWLDRTRRRSDARTPRDTLEALDELRGNWPS' A
#
# COMPACT_ATOMS: atom_id res chain seq x y z
N MET A 1 -3.18 8.28 -19.53
CA MET A 1 -2.24 9.20 -20.21
C MET A 1 -0.84 8.91 -19.73
N PRO A 2 0.15 8.71 -20.62
CA PRO A 2 1.54 8.55 -20.21
C PRO A 2 2.03 9.83 -19.51
N ARG A 3 2.84 9.67 -18.46
CA ARG A 3 3.46 10.77 -17.70
C ARG A 3 4.94 10.49 -17.59
N THR A 4 5.77 11.52 -17.73
CA THR A 4 7.22 11.42 -17.62
C THR A 4 7.68 12.14 -16.36
N VAL A 5 8.58 11.51 -15.61
CA VAL A 5 9.24 12.10 -14.44
C VAL A 5 10.73 12.20 -14.77
N GLN A 6 11.32 13.35 -14.50
CA GLN A 6 12.77 13.57 -14.60
C GLN A 6 13.32 13.73 -13.19
N ILE A 7 14.34 12.95 -12.86
CA ILE A 7 15.10 13.08 -11.61
C ILE A 7 16.37 13.86 -11.96
N ARG A 8 16.52 15.05 -11.37
CA ARG A 8 17.67 15.93 -11.58
C ARG A 8 18.71 15.71 -10.49
N ASP A 9 19.96 16.06 -10.82
CA ASP A 9 21.09 16.04 -9.89
C ASP A 9 21.26 14.69 -9.18
N LEU A 10 21.09 13.61 -9.94
CA LEU A 10 21.30 12.25 -9.45
C LEU A 10 22.80 11.98 -9.36
N ASP A 11 23.26 11.63 -8.16
CA ASP A 11 24.65 11.24 -7.95
C ASP A 11 25.04 10.05 -8.85
N ASP A 12 26.20 10.15 -9.50
CA ASP A 12 26.70 9.14 -10.43
C ASP A 12 26.78 7.75 -9.77
N GLN A 13 27.17 7.67 -8.51
CA GLN A 13 27.23 6.39 -7.78
C GLN A 13 25.85 5.75 -7.63
N VAL A 14 24.80 6.58 -7.46
CA VAL A 14 23.42 6.10 -7.39
C VAL A 14 22.97 5.62 -8.76
N TYR A 15 23.28 6.35 -9.82
CA TYR A 15 22.97 5.91 -11.19
C TYR A 15 23.63 4.57 -11.53
N GLU A 16 24.91 4.40 -11.22
CA GLU A 16 25.65 3.15 -11.44
C GLU A 16 25.07 1.99 -10.63
N ALA A 17 24.66 2.23 -9.39
CA ALA A 17 23.99 1.22 -8.58
C ALA A 17 22.64 0.80 -9.18
N LEU A 18 21.87 1.74 -9.73
CA LEU A 18 20.61 1.44 -10.42
C LEU A 18 20.85 0.71 -11.74
N ALA A 19 21.87 1.08 -12.50
CA ALA A 19 22.27 0.41 -13.73
C ALA A 19 22.66 -1.05 -13.50
N ARG A 20 23.48 -1.31 -12.48
CA ARG A 20 23.84 -2.67 -12.08
C ARG A 20 22.59 -3.49 -11.71
N ARG A 21 21.71 -2.95 -10.86
CA ARG A 21 20.47 -3.64 -10.47
C ARG A 21 19.51 -3.87 -11.64
N GLY A 22 19.42 -2.93 -12.57
CA GLY A 22 18.65 -3.09 -13.81
C GLY A 22 19.21 -4.22 -14.67
N ALA A 23 20.53 -4.24 -14.87
CA ALA A 23 21.21 -5.27 -15.65
C ALA A 23 21.02 -6.68 -15.06
N GLU A 24 21.05 -6.82 -13.72
CA GLU A 24 20.77 -8.09 -13.02
C GLU A 24 19.41 -8.69 -13.36
N VAL A 25 18.42 -7.86 -13.73
CA VAL A 25 17.08 -8.29 -14.12
C VAL A 25 16.78 -8.08 -15.60
N GLY A 26 17.80 -7.76 -16.41
CA GLY A 26 17.67 -7.56 -17.86
C GLY A 26 16.87 -6.32 -18.27
N LEU A 27 16.87 -5.27 -17.43
CA LEU A 27 16.14 -4.02 -17.66
C LEU A 27 17.10 -2.84 -17.83
N SER A 28 16.71 -1.88 -18.67
CA SER A 28 17.37 -0.56 -18.68
C SER A 28 17.07 0.22 -17.40
N VAL A 29 17.88 1.24 -17.08
CA VAL A 29 17.69 2.07 -15.87
C VAL A 29 16.29 2.69 -15.80
N PRO A 30 15.75 3.30 -16.87
CA PRO A 30 14.39 3.87 -16.83
C PRO A 30 13.30 2.82 -16.61
N GLU A 31 13.44 1.62 -17.19
CA GLU A 31 12.47 0.53 -17.00
C GLU A 31 12.51 0.00 -15.56
N TYR A 32 13.70 -0.17 -15.01
CA TYR A 32 13.91 -0.57 -13.63
C TYR A 32 13.30 0.46 -12.66
N LEU A 33 13.60 1.75 -12.85
CA LEU A 33 13.05 2.84 -12.04
C LEU A 33 11.52 2.93 -12.12
N ARG A 34 10.94 2.73 -13.30
CA ARG A 34 9.48 2.69 -13.45
C ARG A 34 8.86 1.59 -12.61
N LYS A 35 9.44 0.38 -12.65
CA LYS A 35 8.98 -0.77 -11.85
C LYS A 35 9.11 -0.53 -10.35
N GLU A 36 10.21 0.09 -9.92
CA GLU A 36 10.39 0.46 -8.51
C GLU A 36 9.42 1.58 -8.08
N ALA A 37 9.12 2.54 -8.94
CA ALA A 37 8.12 3.57 -8.66
C ALA A 37 6.70 2.97 -8.52
N GLU A 38 6.34 2.01 -9.38
CA GLU A 38 5.08 1.26 -9.26
C GLU A 38 5.02 0.47 -7.94
N ARG A 39 6.12 -0.19 -7.55
CA ARG A 39 6.23 -0.90 -6.26
C ARG A 39 6.09 0.03 -5.07
N LEU A 40 6.71 1.22 -5.16
CA LEU A 40 6.63 2.24 -4.11
C LEU A 40 5.20 2.75 -3.96
N ALA A 41 4.53 3.06 -5.07
CA ALA A 41 3.15 3.56 -5.08
C ALA A 41 2.12 2.48 -4.66
N ALA A 42 2.41 1.19 -4.88
CA ALA A 42 1.53 0.10 -4.49
C ALA A 42 1.45 -0.11 -2.97
N ARG A 43 2.44 0.39 -2.20
CA ARG A 43 2.48 0.23 -0.75
C ARG A 43 1.82 1.44 -0.09
N PRO A 44 0.66 1.27 0.58
CA PRO A 44 0.09 2.36 1.36
C PRO A 44 1.09 2.76 2.44
N THR A 45 1.21 4.05 2.68
CA THR A 45 1.97 4.57 3.81
C THR A 45 1.38 4.04 5.11
N VAL A 46 2.19 3.99 6.18
CA VAL A 46 1.71 3.60 7.51
C VAL A 46 0.54 4.48 7.96
N ALA A 47 0.59 5.77 7.63
CA ALA A 47 -0.49 6.71 7.90
C ALA A 47 -1.79 6.35 7.15
N GLU A 48 -1.72 6.05 5.85
CA GLU A 48 -2.88 5.61 5.06
C GLU A 48 -3.43 4.26 5.54
N TRP A 49 -2.55 3.36 6.00
CA TRP A 49 -2.96 2.11 6.60
C TRP A 49 -3.68 2.33 7.94
N LEU A 50 -3.15 3.19 8.82
CA LEU A 50 -3.79 3.56 10.08
C LEU A 50 -5.16 4.22 9.86
N ASP A 51 -5.25 5.16 8.91
CA ASP A 51 -6.52 5.80 8.53
C ASP A 51 -7.54 4.80 7.99
N ARG A 52 -7.10 3.83 7.18
CA ARG A 52 -7.98 2.76 6.68
C ARG A 52 -8.47 1.87 7.82
N THR A 53 -7.63 1.60 8.81
CA THR A 53 -7.98 0.75 9.96
C THR A 53 -8.95 1.47 10.90
N ARG A 54 -8.71 2.76 11.14
CA ARG A 54 -9.60 3.64 11.94
C ARG A 54 -10.99 3.77 11.32
N ARG A 55 -11.08 3.98 10.00
CA ARG A 55 -12.37 4.00 9.28
C ARG A 55 -13.11 2.66 9.32
N ARG A 56 -12.38 1.55 9.47
CA ARG A 56 -12.98 0.20 9.56
C ARG A 56 -13.47 -0.14 10.98
N SER A 57 -12.83 0.40 12.02
CA SER A 57 -13.34 0.30 13.39
C SER A 57 -14.58 1.15 13.63
N ASP A 58 -14.71 2.29 12.94
CA ASP A 58 -15.89 3.17 13.06
C ASP A 58 -17.16 2.59 12.39
N ALA A 59 -17.04 1.51 11.62
CA ALA A 59 -18.14 0.91 10.87
C ALA A 59 -19.00 -0.07 11.68
N ARG A 60 -18.60 -0.43 12.90
CA ARG A 60 -19.43 -1.26 13.80
C ARG A 60 -19.48 -0.63 15.17
N THR A 61 -20.69 -0.35 15.62
CA THR A 61 -20.91 0.10 16.99
C THR A 61 -20.92 -1.11 17.94
N PRO A 62 -20.66 -0.89 19.24
CA PRO A 62 -20.87 -1.92 20.26
C PRO A 62 -22.31 -2.48 20.23
N ARG A 63 -23.28 -1.68 19.78
CA ARG A 63 -24.69 -2.09 19.63
C ARG A 63 -24.86 -3.12 18.52
N ASP A 64 -24.23 -2.92 17.37
CA ASP A 64 -24.24 -3.87 16.25
C ASP A 64 -23.61 -5.21 16.66
N THR A 65 -22.62 -5.16 17.56
CA THR A 65 -21.96 -6.35 18.10
C THR A 65 -22.88 -7.09 19.08
N LEU A 66 -23.63 -6.36 19.92
CA LEU A 66 -24.62 -6.94 20.84
C LEU A 66 -25.80 -7.55 20.10
N GLU A 67 -26.32 -6.87 19.08
CA GLU A 67 -27.43 -7.35 18.26
C GLU A 67 -27.05 -8.65 17.52
N ALA A 68 -25.85 -8.71 16.92
CA ALA A 68 -25.35 -9.94 16.31
C ALA A 68 -25.13 -11.08 17.31
N LEU A 69 -24.73 -10.76 18.55
CA LEU A 69 -24.59 -11.76 19.62
C LEU A 69 -25.95 -12.27 20.12
N ASP A 70 -26.96 -11.39 20.21
CA ASP A 70 -28.32 -11.76 20.60
C ASP A 70 -29.02 -12.60 19.52
N GLU A 71 -28.84 -12.26 18.24
CA GLU A 71 -29.30 -13.07 17.11
C GLU A 71 -28.70 -14.49 17.14
N LEU A 72 -27.40 -14.60 17.45
CA LEU A 72 -26.69 -15.88 17.49
C LEU A 72 -27.00 -16.69 18.75
N ARG A 73 -27.30 -16.02 19.86
CA ARG A 73 -27.74 -16.64 21.12
C ARG A 73 -29.16 -17.21 21.01
N GLY A 74 -30.02 -16.61 20.20
CA GLY A 74 -31.45 -16.94 20.12
C GLY A 74 -32.21 -16.52 21.39
N ASN A 75 -33.55 -16.44 21.30
CA ASN A 75 -34.38 -15.97 22.40
C ASN A 75 -34.17 -16.84 23.65
N TRP A 76 -33.81 -16.21 24.78
CA TRP A 76 -33.67 -16.91 26.06
C TRP A 76 -34.98 -17.64 26.38
N PRO A 77 -34.94 -18.93 26.76
CA PRO A 77 -36.14 -19.62 27.18
C PRO A 77 -36.62 -19.00 28.50
N SER A 78 -37.76 -18.31 28.44
CA SER A 78 -38.49 -17.79 29.59
C SER A 78 -39.04 -18.93 30.45
#